data_AF-A0A430VUS1-F1
#
_entry.id   AF-A0A430VUS1-F1
#
_cell.length_a   1.000
_cell.length_b   1.000
_cell.length_c   1.000
_cell.angle_alpha   90.00
_cell.angle_beta   90.00
_cell.angle_gamma   90.00
#
_symmetry.space_group_name_H-M   'P 1'
#
loop_
_entity.id
_entity.type
_entity.pdbx_description
1 polymer ?
#
loop_
_entity_poly.entity_id
_entity_poly.type
_entity_poly.pdbx_seq_one_letter_code
_entity_poly.pdbx_strand_id
1 'polypeptide(L)'
;MRVASLVPSGTLMLRALGVEPVGVSHSCPNPTGLPVLTESLIPEGLSQEEIDRRVRETYREGLSLYRVRGEVLSALAPDLLLTQGVCEVCAPTPKEVGLALGFLTQAPKVLELRGTRLEDLFRDLEALGRALGREGEALALARALKERL
;
A
#
# COMPACT_ATOMS: atom_id res chain seq x y z
N MET A 1 -11.67 4.46 -12.93
CA MET A 1 -10.91 4.88 -11.74
C MET A 1 -9.51 4.26 -11.82
N ARG A 2 -8.47 5.06 -11.64
CA ARG A 2 -7.06 4.65 -11.60
C ARG A 2 -6.64 4.48 -10.14
N VAL A 3 -6.17 3.30 -9.76
CA VAL A 3 -5.82 3.02 -8.36
C VAL A 3 -4.36 2.59 -8.26
N ALA A 4 -3.60 3.26 -7.42
CA ALA A 4 -2.23 2.89 -7.10
C ALA A 4 -2.18 2.27 -5.69
N SER A 5 -1.28 1.31 -5.48
CA SER A 5 -1.07 0.69 -4.16
C SER A 5 0.39 0.75 -3.75
N LEU A 6 0.64 1.27 -2.55
CA LEU A 6 1.98 1.29 -1.95
C LEU A 6 2.27 0.07 -1.08
N VAL A 7 1.33 -0.89 -1.02
CA VAL A 7 1.45 -2.10 -0.18
C VAL A 7 0.90 -3.37 -0.87
N PRO A 8 1.47 -4.57 -0.59
CA PRO A 8 1.00 -5.83 -1.15
C PRO A 8 -0.44 -6.19 -0.80
N SER A 9 -0.84 -5.97 0.46
CA SER A 9 -2.21 -6.24 0.92
C SER A 9 -3.24 -5.47 0.09
N GLY A 10 -3.00 -4.18 -0.16
CA GLY A 10 -3.83 -3.35 -1.01
C GLY A 10 -3.89 -3.85 -2.46
N THR A 11 -2.75 -4.25 -3.04
CA THR A 11 -2.72 -4.83 -4.40
C THR A 11 -3.55 -6.11 -4.49
N LEU A 12 -3.48 -6.99 -3.48
CA LEU A 12 -4.26 -8.22 -3.45
C LEU A 12 -5.75 -7.94 -3.29
N MET A 13 -6.13 -7.01 -2.41
CA MET A 13 -7.54 -6.61 -2.26
C MET A 13 -8.11 -6.02 -3.55
N LEU A 14 -7.36 -5.15 -4.24
CA LEU A 14 -7.79 -4.59 -5.53
C LEU A 14 -8.07 -5.69 -6.55
N ARG A 15 -7.12 -6.62 -6.71
CA ARG A 15 -7.27 -7.75 -7.65
C ARG A 15 -8.42 -8.66 -7.27
N ALA A 16 -8.63 -8.92 -5.98
CA ALA A 16 -9.77 -9.72 -5.49
C ALA A 16 -11.12 -9.04 -5.78
N LEU A 17 -11.16 -7.70 -5.85
CA LEU A 17 -12.32 -6.92 -6.26
C LEU A 17 -12.41 -6.70 -7.77
N GLY A 18 -11.54 -7.33 -8.57
CA GLY A 18 -11.55 -7.21 -10.03
C GLY A 18 -11.02 -5.87 -10.54
N VAL A 19 -10.17 -5.19 -9.77
CA VAL A 19 -9.51 -3.93 -10.15
C VAL A 19 -8.00 -4.17 -10.27
N GLU A 20 -7.45 -3.94 -11.45
CA GLU A 20 -5.99 -3.97 -11.64
C GLU A 20 -5.38 -2.60 -11.29
N PRO A 21 -4.37 -2.53 -10.41
CA PRO A 21 -3.73 -1.27 -10.07
C PRO A 21 -2.92 -0.71 -11.25
N VAL A 22 -2.71 0.61 -11.26
CA VAL A 22 -1.85 1.29 -12.22
C VAL A 22 -0.37 1.30 -11.80
N GLY A 23 -0.09 1.01 -10.52
CA GLY A 23 1.25 0.88 -9.96
C GLY A 23 1.21 0.20 -8.60
N VAL A 24 2.32 -0.46 -8.25
CA VAL A 24 2.42 -1.37 -7.09
C VAL A 24 3.69 -1.11 -6.27
N SER A 25 3.79 -1.65 -5.05
CA SER A 25 5.03 -1.57 -4.26
C SER A 25 6.13 -2.48 -4.81
N HIS A 26 7.39 -2.24 -4.41
CA HIS A 26 8.53 -3.13 -4.74
C HIS A 26 8.34 -4.57 -4.26
N SER A 27 7.52 -4.78 -3.23
CA SER A 27 7.25 -6.08 -2.63
C SER A 27 6.05 -6.81 -3.22
N CYS A 28 5.34 -6.21 -4.19
CA CYS A 28 4.19 -6.84 -4.83
C CYS A 28 4.60 -7.85 -5.91
N PRO A 29 3.90 -8.99 -6.02
CA PRO A 29 3.93 -9.80 -7.23
C PRO A 29 3.49 -8.99 -8.45
N ASN A 30 4.39 -8.85 -9.42
CA ASN A 30 4.22 -7.97 -10.58
C ASN A 30 4.38 -8.70 -11.92
N PRO A 31 3.52 -9.70 -12.23
CA PRO A 31 3.64 -10.51 -13.44
C PRO A 31 3.42 -9.73 -14.74
N THR A 32 2.67 -8.63 -14.67
CA THR A 32 2.30 -7.79 -15.81
C THR A 32 3.24 -6.60 -16.01
N GLY A 33 4.28 -6.46 -15.18
CA GLY A 33 5.28 -5.40 -15.33
C GLY A 33 4.74 -3.99 -15.06
N LEU A 34 3.78 -3.85 -14.13
CA LEU A 34 3.29 -2.55 -13.68
C LEU A 34 4.42 -1.68 -13.11
N PRO A 35 4.32 -0.35 -13.24
CA PRO A 35 5.25 0.56 -12.59
C PRO A 35 5.36 0.31 -11.08
N VAL A 36 6.60 0.22 -10.60
CA VAL A 36 6.92 0.06 -9.19
C VAL A 36 7.05 1.44 -8.54
N LEU A 37 6.27 1.67 -7.48
CA LEU A 37 6.05 2.95 -6.82
C LEU A 37 6.85 3.16 -5.54
N THR A 38 7.44 2.11 -4.98
CA THR A 38 8.24 2.20 -3.77
C THR A 38 9.58 1.52 -3.96
N GLU A 39 10.58 1.89 -3.17
CA GLU A 39 11.87 1.22 -3.10
C GLU A 39 12.30 1.03 -1.64
N SER A 40 13.04 -0.03 -1.36
CA SER A 40 13.68 -0.23 -0.06
C SER A 40 14.92 0.66 0.04
N LEU A 41 15.08 1.34 1.18
CA LEU A 41 16.28 2.10 1.51
C LEU A 41 17.29 1.26 2.33
N ILE A 42 16.96 0.00 2.61
CA ILE A 42 17.88 -0.95 3.24
C ILE A 42 18.83 -1.47 2.16
N PRO A 43 20.16 -1.31 2.31
CA PRO A 43 21.13 -1.83 1.36
C PRO A 43 21.04 -3.35 1.20
N GLU A 44 21.33 -3.83 -0.02
CA GLU A 44 21.46 -5.25 -0.29
C GLU A 44 22.73 -5.84 0.35
N GLY A 45 22.72 -7.14 0.63
CA GLY A 45 23.88 -7.87 1.14
C GLY A 45 24.13 -7.76 2.65
N LEU A 46 23.27 -7.06 3.39
CA LEU A 46 23.34 -7.01 4.85
C LEU A 46 22.95 -8.35 5.49
N SER A 47 23.62 -8.70 6.58
CA SER A 47 23.19 -9.78 7.48
C SER A 47 21.89 -9.42 8.21
N GLN A 48 21.21 -10.44 8.76
CA GLN A 48 19.97 -10.21 9.52
C GLN A 48 20.17 -9.30 10.74
N GLU A 49 21.32 -9.41 11.42
CA GLU A 49 21.65 -8.55 12.57
C GLU A 49 21.84 -7.09 12.14
N GLU A 50 22.51 -6.86 11.00
CA GLU A 50 22.69 -5.52 10.45
C GLU A 50 21.36 -4.91 10.00
N ILE A 51 20.47 -5.71 9.42
CA ILE A 51 19.09 -5.29 9.07
C ILE A 51 18.32 -4.90 10.33
N ASP A 52 18.28 -5.75 11.36
CA ASP A 52 17.56 -5.44 12.61
C ASP A 52 18.08 -4.15 13.26
N ARG A 53 19.41 -4.00 13.33
CA ARG A 53 20.03 -2.77 13.86
C ARG A 53 19.58 -1.54 13.07
N ARG A 54 19.63 -1.60 11.74
CA ARG A 54 19.24 -0.49 10.86
C ARG A 54 17.75 -0.14 10.99
N VAL A 55 16.88 -1.15 11.04
CA VAL A 55 15.44 -0.96 11.25
C VAL A 55 15.18 -0.23 12.56
N ARG A 56 15.83 -0.65 13.66
CA ARG A 56 15.67 -0.01 14.98
C ARG A 56 16.17 1.43 15.00
N GLU A 57 17.32 1.71 14.39
CA GLU A 57 17.88 3.06 14.28
C GLU A 57 16.95 3.98 13.49
N THR A 58 16.52 3.53 12.31
CA THR A 58 15.62 4.30 11.43
C THR A 58 14.29 4.61 12.13
N TYR A 59 13.73 3.62 12.84
CA TYR A 59 12.51 3.81 13.64
C TYR A 59 12.71 4.83 14.76
N ARG A 60 13.81 4.73 15.53
CA ARG A 60 14.12 5.70 16.61
C ARG A 60 14.25 7.13 16.09
N GLU A 61 14.75 7.31 14.87
CA GLU A 61 14.92 8.61 14.23
C GLU A 61 13.63 9.11 13.54
N GLY A 62 12.56 8.32 13.51
CA GLY A 62 11.32 8.67 12.81
C GLY A 62 11.48 8.78 11.29
N LEU A 63 12.48 8.09 10.73
CA LEU A 63 12.76 8.03 9.29
C LEU A 63 11.98 6.88 8.65
N SER A 64 11.80 6.92 7.33
CA SER A 64 11.20 5.80 6.60
C SER A 64 12.29 4.84 6.10
N LEU A 65 11.98 3.54 6.13
CA LEU A 65 12.80 2.50 5.49
C LEU A 65 12.52 2.36 3.99
N TYR A 66 11.50 3.06 3.49
CA TYR A 66 11.08 2.98 2.10
C TYR A 66 10.92 4.38 1.54
N ARG A 67 11.23 4.54 0.25
CA ARG A 67 10.92 5.76 -0.49
C ARG A 67 9.76 5.51 -1.44
N VAL A 68 8.89 6.51 -1.58
CA VAL A 68 7.88 6.54 -2.64
C VAL A 68 8.45 7.29 -3.84
N ARG A 69 8.38 6.67 -5.03
CA ARG A 69 8.85 7.24 -6.29
C ARG A 69 7.84 8.27 -6.79
N GLY A 70 7.92 9.49 -6.24
CA GLY A 70 6.97 10.58 -6.44
C GLY A 70 6.75 10.95 -7.91
N GLU A 71 7.81 10.99 -8.73
CA GLU A 71 7.69 11.29 -10.15
C GLU A 71 6.92 10.19 -10.90
N VAL A 72 7.15 8.92 -10.55
CA VAL A 72 6.43 7.78 -11.14
C VAL A 72 4.96 7.83 -10.71
N LEU A 73 4.69 8.09 -9.43
CA LEU A 73 3.33 8.22 -8.93
C LEU A 73 2.58 9.37 -9.62
N SER A 74 3.26 10.51 -9.83
CA SER A 74 2.72 11.68 -10.52
C SER A 74 2.39 11.39 -11.98
N ALA A 75 3.29 10.72 -12.71
CA ALA A 75 3.06 10.31 -14.09
C ALA A 75 1.85 9.36 -14.24
N LEU A 76 1.53 8.59 -13.19
CA LEU A 76 0.38 7.69 -13.20
C LEU A 76 -0.93 8.37 -12.81
N ALA A 77 -0.92 9.57 -12.22
CA ALA A 77 -2.12 10.34 -11.87
C ALA A 77 -3.27 9.46 -11.31
N PRO A 78 -3.08 8.76 -10.19
CA PRO A 78 -4.13 7.92 -9.61
C PRO A 78 -5.29 8.77 -9.08
N ASP A 79 -6.50 8.21 -9.09
CA ASP A 79 -7.68 8.78 -8.42
C ASP A 79 -7.72 8.36 -6.93
N LEU A 80 -7.14 7.18 -6.63
CA LEU A 80 -7.08 6.57 -5.31
C LEU A 80 -5.70 5.97 -5.07
N LEU A 81 -5.13 6.26 -3.90
CA LEU A 81 -3.86 5.72 -3.42
C LEU A 81 -4.09 4.88 -2.18
N LEU A 82 -3.71 3.60 -2.23
CA LEU A 82 -3.73 2.72 -1.06
C LEU A 82 -2.41 2.80 -0.31
N THR A 83 -2.49 3.06 0.98
CA THR A 83 -1.36 3.09 1.92
C THR A 83 -1.64 2.17 3.10
N GLN A 84 -0.73 2.09 4.07
CA GLN A 84 -0.92 1.30 5.28
C GLN A 84 -0.58 2.12 6.52
N GLY A 85 -1.46 2.04 7.51
CA GLY A 85 -1.35 2.75 8.80
C GLY A 85 -1.05 1.83 9.99
N VAL A 86 -0.50 0.65 9.73
CA VAL A 86 -0.38 -0.43 10.73
C VAL A 86 1.03 -0.54 11.34
N CYS A 87 2.07 -0.26 10.56
CA CYS A 87 3.46 -0.48 10.96
C CYS A 87 4.37 0.55 10.30
N GLU A 88 5.09 1.32 11.11
CA GLU A 88 5.96 2.41 10.64
C GLU A 88 7.24 1.93 9.93
N VAL A 89 7.55 0.63 10.03
CA VAL A 89 8.74 -0.01 9.43
C VAL A 89 8.41 -0.99 8.30
N CYS A 90 7.13 -1.20 7.98
CA CYS A 90 6.69 -2.23 7.02
C CYS A 90 6.27 -1.64 5.66
N ALA A 91 6.03 -0.34 5.60
CA ALA A 91 5.57 0.39 4.42
C ALA A 91 6.09 1.85 4.49
N PRO A 92 6.01 2.63 3.40
CA PRO A 92 6.29 4.06 3.47
C PRO A 92 5.50 4.73 4.59
N THR A 93 6.15 5.59 5.37
CA THR A 93 5.51 6.29 6.49
C THR A 93 4.53 7.34 5.98
N PRO A 94 3.58 7.82 6.81
CA PRO A 94 2.69 8.92 6.43
C PRO A 94 3.45 10.17 5.97
N LYS A 95 4.61 10.45 6.59
CA LYS A 95 5.50 11.55 6.19
C LYS A 95 6.03 11.34 4.77
N GLU A 96 6.52 10.15 4.45
CA GLU A 96 7.02 9.81 3.12
C GLU A 96 5.91 9.87 2.05
N VAL A 97 4.72 9.37 2.37
CA VAL A 97 3.55 9.50 1.48
C VAL A 97 3.23 10.97 1.25
N GLY A 98 3.23 11.80 2.29
CA GLY A 98 3.00 13.24 2.18
C GLY A 98 4.01 13.94 1.25
N LEU A 99 5.29 13.58 1.34
CA LEU A 99 6.33 14.09 0.43
C LEU A 99 6.02 13.72 -1.02
N ALA A 100 5.65 12.46 -1.28
CA ALA A 100 5.33 11.99 -2.62
C ALA A 100 4.05 12.65 -3.20
N LEU A 101 3.04 12.91 -2.37
CA LEU A 101 1.85 13.64 -2.78
C LEU A 101 2.15 15.07 -3.23
N GLY A 102 3.24 15.67 -2.74
CA GLY A 102 3.72 16.99 -3.18
C GLY A 102 4.17 17.02 -4.66
N PHE A 103 4.44 15.87 -5.28
CA PHE A 103 4.78 15.78 -6.70
C PHE A 103 3.55 15.78 -7.62
N LEU A 104 2.34 15.63 -7.06
CA LEU A 104 1.11 15.51 -7.83
C LEU A 104 0.45 16.88 -8.00
N THR A 105 0.04 17.19 -9.23
CA THR A 105 -0.75 18.39 -9.51
C THR A 105 -2.16 18.32 -8.91
N GLN A 106 -2.70 17.11 -8.80
CA GLN A 106 -3.98 16.81 -8.16
C GLN A 106 -3.80 15.65 -7.17
N ALA A 107 -4.18 15.88 -5.92
CA ALA A 107 -4.04 14.85 -4.89
C ALA A 107 -5.12 13.74 -5.07
N PRO A 108 -4.74 12.46 -5.11
CA PRO A 108 -5.69 11.35 -5.06
C PRO A 108 -6.42 11.33 -3.73
N LYS A 109 -7.55 10.62 -3.69
CA LYS A 109 -8.07 10.13 -2.40
C LYS A 109 -7.04 9.16 -1.82
N VAL A 110 -6.72 9.29 -0.54
CA VAL A 110 -5.83 8.36 0.16
C VAL A 110 -6.69 7.46 1.03
N LEU A 111 -6.59 6.15 0.82
CA LEU A 111 -7.21 5.15 1.69
C LEU A 111 -6.11 4.38 2.42
N GLU A 112 -6.06 4.60 3.72
CA GLU A 112 -5.11 3.95 4.61
C GLU A 112 -5.70 2.65 5.15
N LEU A 113 -5.05 1.52 4.84
CA LEU A 113 -5.43 0.21 5.35
C LEU A 113 -4.92 0.05 6.78
N ARG A 114 -5.79 -0.39 7.70
CA ARG A 114 -5.54 -0.44 9.14
C ARG A 114 -5.77 -1.82 9.76
N GLY A 115 -5.75 -2.87 8.93
CA GLY A 115 -5.90 -4.27 9.32
C GLY A 115 -4.92 -4.77 10.40
N THR A 116 -5.23 -4.57 11.69
CA THR A 116 -4.48 -5.18 12.83
C THR A 116 -5.13 -6.46 13.36
N ARG A 117 -6.42 -6.62 13.09
CA ARG A 117 -7.25 -7.77 13.43
C ARG A 117 -8.00 -8.22 12.19
N LEU A 118 -8.54 -9.43 12.23
CA LEU A 118 -9.28 -9.97 11.11
C LEU A 118 -10.57 -9.16 10.82
N GLU A 119 -11.20 -8.61 11.85
CA GLU A 119 -12.35 -7.72 11.67
C GLU A 119 -11.97 -6.38 11.02
N ASP A 120 -10.75 -5.90 11.25
CA ASP A 120 -10.23 -4.69 10.62
C ASP A 120 -9.98 -4.95 9.12
N LEU A 121 -9.50 -6.14 8.75
CA LEU A 121 -9.34 -6.56 7.36
C LEU A 121 -10.66 -6.49 6.59
N PHE A 122 -11.76 -6.97 7.20
CA PHE A 122 -13.09 -6.87 6.58
C PHE A 122 -13.57 -5.43 6.47
N ARG A 123 -13.29 -4.58 7.48
CA ARG A 123 -13.62 -3.15 7.43
C ARG A 123 -12.83 -2.42 6.33
N ASP A 124 -11.55 -2.74 6.17
CA ASP A 124 -10.70 -2.23 5.09
C ASP A 124 -11.25 -2.65 3.72
N LEU A 125 -11.65 -3.92 3.57
CA LEU A 125 -12.23 -4.43 2.33
C LEU A 125 -13.56 -3.73 1.98
N GLU A 126 -14.44 -3.52 2.96
CA GLU A 126 -15.69 -2.78 2.78
C GLU A 126 -15.44 -1.30 2.44
N ALA A 127 -14.47 -0.65 3.10
CA ALA A 127 -14.09 0.73 2.80
C ALA A 127 -13.52 0.87 1.39
N LEU A 128 -12.68 -0.08 0.97
CA LEU A 128 -12.17 -0.15 -0.38
C LEU A 128 -13.30 -0.38 -1.40
N GLY A 129 -14.23 -1.29 -1.12
CA GLY A 129 -15.42 -1.52 -1.94
C GLY A 129 -16.19 -0.23 -2.18
N ARG A 130 -16.47 0.55 -1.12
CA ARG A 130 -17.12 1.87 -1.24
C ARG A 130 -16.31 2.86 -2.07
N ALA A 131 -15.00 2.93 -1.86
CA ALA A 131 -14.14 3.84 -2.60
C ALA A 131 -14.10 3.52 -4.11
N LEU A 132 -14.29 2.24 -4.47
CA LEU A 132 -14.28 1.75 -5.85
C LEU A 132 -15.68 1.70 -6.50
N GLY A 133 -16.76 1.91 -5.75
CA GLY A 133 -18.14 1.65 -6.22
C GLY A 133 -18.42 0.16 -6.46
N ARG A 134 -17.82 -0.71 -5.63
CA ARG A 134 -17.87 -2.18 -5.67
C ARG A 134 -18.28 -2.77 -4.31
N GLU A 135 -19.24 -2.13 -3.66
CA GLU A 135 -19.72 -2.53 -2.33
C GLU A 135 -20.29 -3.95 -2.33
N GLY A 136 -21.00 -4.33 -3.39
CA GLY A 136 -21.58 -5.66 -3.53
C GLY A 136 -20.52 -6.75 -3.57
N GLU A 137 -19.49 -6.57 -4.41
CA GLU A 137 -18.36 -7.49 -4.54
C GLU A 137 -17.55 -7.57 -3.24
N ALA A 138 -17.31 -6.42 -2.60
CA ALA A 138 -16.59 -6.38 -1.32
C ALA A 138 -17.35 -7.13 -0.22
N LEU A 139 -18.67 -6.95 -0.12
CA LEU A 139 -19.48 -7.65 0.86
C LEU A 139 -19.57 -9.15 0.58
N ALA A 140 -19.71 -9.54 -0.69
CA ALA A 140 -19.73 -10.95 -1.08
C ALA A 140 -18.39 -11.64 -0.76
N LEU A 141 -17.26 -10.99 -1.08
CA LEU A 141 -15.94 -11.49 -0.75
C LEU A 141 -15.72 -11.58 0.77
N ALA A 142 -16.12 -10.56 1.53
CA ALA A 142 -16.03 -10.59 2.99
C ALA A 142 -16.82 -11.75 3.60
N ARG A 143 -18.04 -12.02 3.11
CA ARG A 143 -18.85 -13.17 3.55
C ARG A 143 -18.17 -14.50 3.23
N ALA A 144 -17.74 -14.70 1.99
CA ALA A 144 -17.07 -15.93 1.57
C ALA A 144 -15.78 -16.20 2.37
N LEU A 145 -15.03 -15.15 2.74
CA LEU A 145 -13.86 -15.30 3.59
C LEU A 145 -14.22 -15.64 5.03
N LYS A 146 -15.30 -15.06 5.58
CA LYS A 146 -15.79 -15.38 6.94
C LYS A 146 -16.26 -16.81 7.08
N GLU A 147 -16.87 -17.38 6.04
CA GLU A 147 -17.32 -18.78 6.03
C GLU A 147 -16.18 -19.81 6.02
N ARG A 148 -14.93 -19.37 5.77
CA ARG A 148 -13.74 -20.22 5.72
C ARG A 148 -12.92 -20.25 7.01
N LEU A 149 -13.36 -19.50 8.03
CA LEU A 149 -12.69 -19.38 9.33
C LEU A 149 -13.39 -20.27 10.35
#